data_AF-R6X3U3-F1
#
_entry.id   AF-R6X3U3-F1
#
_cell.length_a   1.000
_cell.length_b   1.000
_cell.length_c   1.000
_cell.angle_alpha   90.00
_cell.angle_beta   90.00
_cell.angle_gamma   90.00
#
_symmetry.space_group_name_H-M   'P 1'
#
loop_
_entity.id
_entity.type
_entity.pdbx_description
1 polymer ?
#
loop_
_entity_poly.entity_id
_entity_poly.type
_entity_poly.pdbx_seq_one_letter_code
_entity_poly.pdbx_strand_id
1 'polypeptide(L)'
;MNILRKIRLSGEYGTALYAVSGVVTLAAAALVVGSPSSISLCVLLKSLSVPVILYLFHSFRKEGTIYFYINLGISRNEFFLMPIVVEFVAFVLIMIITWNIGYAIR
;
A
#
# COMPACT_ATOMS: atom_id res chain seq x y z
N MET A 1 7.51 -19.32 -6.89
CA MET A 1 6.06 -19.13 -6.67
C MET A 1 5.53 -18.05 -7.62
N ASN A 2 4.41 -18.29 -8.32
CA ASN A 2 3.84 -17.32 -9.28
C ASN A 2 3.38 -16.01 -8.60
N ILE A 3 3.56 -14.89 -9.31
CA ILE A 3 3.19 -13.53 -8.89
C ILE A 3 1.70 -13.42 -8.53
N LEU A 4 0.81 -14.04 -9.30
CA LEU A 4 -0.63 -14.09 -9.01
C LEU A 4 -0.94 -14.73 -7.65
N ARG A 5 -0.23 -15.81 -7.30
CA ARG A 5 -0.41 -16.51 -6.03
C ARG A 5 0.12 -15.67 -4.88
N LYS A 6 1.26 -15.02 -5.09
CA LYS A 6 1.84 -14.02 -4.19
C LYS A 6 0.83 -12.87 -3.91
N ILE A 7 0.17 -12.32 -4.94
CA ILE A 7 -0.82 -11.22 -4.80
C ILE A 7 -2.03 -11.68 -4.00
N ARG A 8 -2.56 -12.87 -4.31
CA ARG A 8 -3.73 -13.44 -3.61
C ARG A 8 -3.45 -13.64 -2.12
N LEU A 9 -2.24 -14.11 -1.77
CA LEU A 9 -1.80 -14.26 -0.38
C LEU A 9 -1.64 -12.90 0.31
N SER A 10 -1.24 -11.85 -0.41
CA SER A 10 -1.20 -10.50 0.17
C SER A 10 -2.59 -9.99 0.59
N GLY A 11 -3.66 -10.41 -0.11
CA GLY A 11 -5.05 -10.00 0.19
C GLY A 11 -5.58 -10.53 1.53
N GLU A 12 -5.18 -11.76 1.90
CA GLU A 12 -5.63 -12.41 3.14
C GLU A 12 -5.00 -11.81 4.41
N TYR A 13 -3.83 -11.19 4.30
CA TYR A 13 -3.06 -10.70 5.46
C TYR A 13 -2.91 -9.18 5.47
N GLY A 14 -2.85 -8.58 4.28
CA GLY A 14 -2.75 -7.13 4.10
C GLY A 14 -4.10 -6.43 4.23
N THR A 15 -5.20 -7.09 4.58
CA THR A 15 -6.55 -6.49 4.50
C THR A 15 -6.70 -5.23 5.35
N ALA A 16 -6.19 -5.25 6.60
CA ALA A 16 -6.18 -4.07 7.46
C ALA A 16 -5.24 -2.98 6.92
N LEU A 17 -4.10 -3.39 6.37
CA LEU A 17 -3.12 -2.49 5.75
C LEU A 17 -3.70 -1.81 4.51
N TYR A 18 -4.37 -2.57 3.64
CA TYR A 18 -5.06 -2.09 2.46
C TYR A 18 -6.27 -1.21 2.81
N ALA A 19 -7.00 -1.51 3.89
CA ALA A 19 -8.09 -0.67 4.35
C ALA A 19 -7.58 0.70 4.82
N VAL A 20 -6.62 0.73 5.75
CA VAL A 20 -6.02 1.98 6.25
C VAL A 20 -5.36 2.75 5.12
N SER A 21 -4.56 2.07 4.32
CA SER A 21 -3.84 2.72 3.24
C SER A 21 -4.77 3.20 2.12
N GLY A 22 -5.84 2.46 1.84
CA GLY A 22 -6.88 2.85 0.89
C GLY A 22 -7.61 4.12 1.30
N VAL A 23 -7.95 4.28 2.59
CA VAL A 23 -8.53 5.52 3.12
C VAL A 23 -7.56 6.70 2.95
N VAL A 24 -6.28 6.50 3.25
CA VAL A 24 -5.24 7.54 3.05
C VAL A 24 -5.11 7.90 1.58
N THR A 25 -5.11 6.91 0.68
CA THR A 25 -5.03 7.13 -0.77
C THR A 25 -6.25 7.87 -1.30
N LEU A 26 -7.46 7.56 -0.82
CA LEU A 26 -8.68 8.27 -1.20
C LEU A 26 -8.67 9.72 -0.73
N ALA A 27 -8.22 9.98 0.51
CA ALA A 27 -8.08 11.34 1.02
C ALA A 27 -7.05 12.15 0.22
N ALA A 28 -5.91 11.55 -0.11
CA ALA A 28 -4.89 12.16 -0.96
C ALA A 28 -5.41 12.43 -2.39
N ALA A 29 -6.15 11.48 -2.95
CA ALA A 29 -6.75 11.61 -4.27
C ALA A 29 -7.74 12.79 -4.32
N ALA A 30 -8.65 12.90 -3.33
CA ALA A 30 -9.58 14.01 -3.25
C ALA A 30 -8.87 15.37 -3.13
N LEU A 31 -7.78 15.43 -2.33
CA LEU A 31 -6.96 16.62 -2.20
C LEU A 31 -6.31 17.02 -3.54
N VAL A 32 -5.76 16.05 -4.29
CA VAL A 32 -5.08 16.32 -5.57
C VAL A 32 -6.05 16.71 -6.67
N VAL A 33 -7.28 16.18 -6.68
CA VAL A 33 -8.33 16.67 -7.59
C VAL A 33 -8.65 18.14 -7.30
N GLY A 34 -8.78 18.51 -6.02
CA GLY A 34 -9.06 19.89 -5.61
C GLY A 34 -7.86 20.84 -5.68
N SER A 35 -6.63 20.33 -5.66
CA SER A 35 -5.39 21.11 -5.70
C SER A 35 -4.25 20.27 -6.29
N PRO A 36 -4.08 20.27 -7.63
CA PRO A 36 -3.11 19.41 -8.32
C PRO A 36 -1.66 19.66 -7.90
N SER A 37 -1.34 20.88 -7.46
CA SER A 37 -0.02 21.27 -6.97
C SER A 37 0.40 20.57 -5.67
N SER A 38 -0.54 19.95 -4.95
CA SER A 38 -0.29 19.28 -3.66
C SER A 38 0.26 17.85 -3.80
N ILE A 39 0.49 17.36 -5.03
CA ILE A 39 0.91 15.98 -5.29
C ILE A 39 2.22 15.61 -4.56
N SER A 40 3.19 16.51 -4.52
CA SER A 40 4.48 16.29 -3.83
C SER A 40 4.29 16.05 -2.33
N LEU A 41 3.35 16.77 -1.71
CA LEU A 41 3.01 16.68 -0.30
C LEU A 41 2.30 15.34 -0.01
N CYS A 42 1.39 14.91 -0.89
CA CYS A 42 0.74 13.60 -0.80
C CYS A 42 1.73 12.44 -0.92
N VAL A 43 2.70 12.53 -1.83
CA VAL A 43 3.76 11.52 -2.00
C VAL A 43 4.66 11.46 -0.75
N LEU A 44 5.02 12.61 -0.18
CA LEU A 44 5.79 12.69 1.07
C LEU A 44 5.04 12.05 2.23
N LEU A 45 3.78 12.43 2.46
CA LEU A 45 2.94 11.86 3.51
C LEU A 45 2.78 10.34 3.35
N LYS A 46 2.64 9.87 2.10
CA LYS A 46 2.57 8.44 1.82
C LYS A 46 3.87 7.74 2.17
N SER A 47 5.02 8.29 1.78
CA SER A 47 6.32 7.71 2.12
C SER A 47 6.57 7.62 3.62
N LEU A 48 6.13 8.63 4.39
CA LEU A 48 6.19 8.65 5.85
C LEU A 48 5.24 7.64 6.51
N SER A 49 4.14 7.29 5.84
CA SER A 49 3.20 6.27 6.34
C SER A 49 3.74 4.83 6.24
N VAL A 50 4.68 4.57 5.33
CA VAL A 50 5.28 3.23 5.12
C VAL A 50 5.90 2.64 6.39
N PRO A 51 6.80 3.33 7.13
CA PRO A 51 7.37 2.78 8.37
C PRO A 51 6.32 2.57 9.47
N VAL A 52 5.31 3.43 9.57
CA VAL A 52 4.21 3.28 10.54
C VAL A 52 3.38 2.04 10.22
N ILE A 53 3.07 1.83 8.94
CA ILE A 53 2.35 0.66 8.45
C ILE A 53 3.15 -0.63 8.70
N LEU A 54 4.46 -0.61 8.43
CA LEU A 54 5.36 -1.73 8.71
C LEU A 54 5.37 -2.09 10.20
N TYR A 55 5.43 -1.08 11.07
CA TYR A 55 5.40 -1.27 12.51
C TYR A 55 4.08 -1.89 12.99
N LEU A 56 2.93 -1.37 12.52
CA LEU A 56 1.62 -1.93 12.85
C LEU A 56 1.50 -3.38 12.37
N PHE A 57 1.99 -3.68 11.17
CA PHE A 57 1.96 -5.05 10.63
C PHE A 57 2.88 -6.00 11.39
N HIS A 58 4.01 -5.51 11.92
CA HIS A 58 4.87 -6.29 12.79
C HIS A 58 4.18 -6.60 14.14
N SER A 59 3.53 -5.60 14.74
CA SER A 59 2.94 -5.69 16.09
C SER A 59 1.63 -6.49 16.15
N PHE A 60 0.79 -6.46 15.10
CA PHE A 60 -0.51 -7.14 15.11
C PHE A 60 -0.48 -8.59 14.60
N ARG A 61 0.71 -9.17 14.37
CA ARG A 61 0.82 -10.45 13.68
C ARG A 61 0.62 -11.65 14.60
N LYS A 62 -0.22 -12.59 14.17
CA LYS A 62 -0.29 -13.94 14.76
C LYS A 62 0.92 -14.76 14.31
N GLU A 63 1.82 -15.10 15.23
CA GLU A 63 3.10 -15.78 14.97
C GLU A 63 2.99 -17.06 14.12
N GLY A 64 1.89 -17.82 14.23
CA GLY A 64 1.70 -19.06 13.47
C GLY A 64 1.68 -18.91 11.94
N THR A 65 1.27 -17.73 11.44
CA THR A 65 1.16 -17.47 9.99
C THR A 65 2.53 -17.30 9.33
N ILE A 66 3.53 -16.88 10.09
CA ILE A 66 4.92 -16.66 9.67
C ILE A 66 5.57 -17.98 9.27
N TYR A 67 5.39 -18.99 10.12
CA TYR A 67 6.00 -20.30 9.97
C TYR A 67 5.43 -21.07 8.77
N PHE A 68 4.14 -20.88 8.48
CA PHE A 68 3.50 -21.44 7.28
C PHE A 68 4.15 -20.93 5.98
N TYR A 69 4.53 -19.65 5.92
CA TYR A 69 5.11 -19.05 4.71
C TYR A 69 6.61 -19.29 4.55
N ILE A 70 7.35 -19.39 5.67
CA ILE A 70 8.74 -19.87 5.63
C ILE A 70 8.77 -21.30 5.08
N ASN A 71 7.81 -22.16 5.48
CA ASN A 71 7.66 -23.50 4.92
C ASN A 71 7.28 -23.53 3.42
N LEU A 72 6.68 -22.46 2.89
CA LEU A 72 6.41 -22.29 1.46
C LEU A 72 7.61 -21.74 0.66
N GLY A 73 8.77 -21.57 1.30
CA GLY A 73 9.99 -21.08 0.66
C GLY A 73 9.99 -19.56 0.41
N ILE A 74 9.11 -18.81 1.06
CA ILE A 74 9.09 -17.34 0.98
C ILE A 74 9.96 -16.79 2.09
N SER A 75 10.90 -15.92 1.74
CA SER A 75 11.71 -15.25 2.75
C SER A 75 10.84 -14.34 3.62
N ARG A 76 11.21 -14.20 4.89
CA ARG A 76 10.49 -13.33 5.84
C ARG A 76 10.41 -11.88 5.31
N ASN A 77 11.46 -11.40 4.63
CA ASN A 77 11.50 -10.09 3.98
C ASN A 77 10.53 -9.97 2.80
N GLU A 78 10.50 -10.95 1.88
CA GLU A 78 9.55 -10.93 0.77
C GLU A 78 8.10 -10.87 1.26
N PHE A 79 7.79 -11.60 2.33
CA PHE A 79 6.45 -11.58 2.92
C PHE A 79 6.07 -10.18 3.44
N PHE A 80 7.01 -9.45 4.04
CA PHE A 80 6.77 -8.09 4.56
C PHE A 80 6.71 -7.03 3.47
N LEU A 81 7.59 -7.11 2.47
CA LEU A 81 7.66 -6.13 1.39
C LEU A 81 6.47 -6.24 0.44
N MET A 82 5.91 -7.43 0.29
CA MET A 82 4.89 -7.68 -0.71
C MET A 82 3.64 -6.79 -0.60
N PRO A 83 2.94 -6.70 0.55
CA PRO A 83 1.77 -5.83 0.65
C PRO A 83 2.11 -4.35 0.44
N ILE A 84 3.32 -3.91 0.81
CA ILE A 84 3.78 -2.53 0.63
C ILE A 84 3.98 -2.21 -0.85
N VAL A 85 4.63 -3.10 -1.59
CA VAL A 85 4.87 -2.90 -3.02
C VAL A 85 3.56 -2.82 -3.79
N VAL A 86 2.62 -3.73 -3.51
CA VAL A 86 1.29 -3.72 -4.17
C VAL A 86 0.54 -2.42 -3.87
N GLU A 87 0.58 -1.99 -2.61
CA GLU A 87 -0.07 -0.75 -2.16
C GLU A 87 0.54 0.49 -2.82
N PHE A 88 1.87 0.57 -2.89
CA PHE A 88 2.58 1.72 -3.45
C PHE A 88 2.31 1.86 -4.96
N VAL A 89 2.29 0.73 -5.69
CA VAL A 89 1.93 0.72 -7.12
C VAL A 89 0.50 1.22 -7.32
N ALA A 90 -0.46 0.77 -6.51
CA ALA A 90 -1.84 1.22 -6.58
C ALA A 90 -1.96 2.72 -6.27
N PHE A 91 -1.25 3.21 -5.26
CA PHE A 91 -1.19 4.63 -4.91
C PHE A 91 -0.69 5.48 -6.08
N VAL A 92 0.44 5.11 -6.68
CA VAL A 92 1.02 5.87 -7.81
C VAL A 92 0.04 5.95 -8.98
N LEU A 93 -0.61 4.84 -9.33
CA LEU A 93 -1.60 4.81 -10.41
C LEU A 93 -2.78 5.75 -10.13
N ILE A 94 -3.34 5.69 -8.92
CA ILE A 94 -4.46 6.55 -8.52
C ILE A 94 -4.06 8.03 -8.56
N MET A 95 -2.87 8.36 -8.04
CA MET A 95 -2.37 9.73 -8.00
C MET A 95 -2.13 10.32 -9.39
N ILE A 96 -1.61 9.52 -10.34
CA ILE A 96 -1.45 9.96 -11.74
C ILE A 96 -2.83 10.27 -12.34
N ILE A 97 -3.81 9.39 -12.15
CA ILE A 97 -5.16 9.57 -12.69
C ILE A 97 -5.81 10.82 -12.10
N THR A 98 -5.79 10.98 -10.78
CA THR A 98 -6.44 12.10 -10.10
C THR A 98 -5.76 13.43 -10.38
N TRP A 99 -4.44 13.43 -10.58
CA TRP A 99 -3.69 14.61 -10.99
C TRP A 99 -4.08 15.11 -12.37
N ASN A 100 -4.19 14.20 -13.35
CA ASN A 100 -4.66 14.53 -14.70
C ASN A 100 -6.11 15.03 -14.67
N ILE A 101 -6.98 14.39 -13.88
CA ILE A 101 -8.37 14.84 -13.71
C ILE A 101 -8.43 16.24 -13.09
N GLY A 102 -7.65 16.50 -12.05
CA GLY A 102 -7.60 17.80 -11.38
C GLY A 102 -7.14 18.93 -12.31
N TYR A 103 -6.20 18.67 -13.21
CA TYR A 103 -5.80 19.61 -14.26
C TYR A 103 -6.80 19.73 -15.41
N ALA A 104 -7.59 18.70 -15.71
CA ALA A 104 -8.60 18.77 -16.76
C ALA A 104 -9.86 19.53 -16.33
N ILE A 105 -10.15 19.56 -15.01
CA ILE A 105 -11.31 20.25 -14.45
C ILE A 105 -11.05 21.76 -14.23
N ARG A 106 -9.78 22.18 -14.17
CA ARG A 106 -9.36 23.58 -13.95
C ARG A 106 -8.79 24.21 -15.21
#